data_AF-A0A2U2HJ82-F1
#
_entry.id   AF-A0A2U2HJ82-F1
#
_cell.length_a   1.000
_cell.length_b   1.000
_cell.length_c   1.000
_cell.angle_alpha   90.00
_cell.angle_beta   90.00
_cell.angle_gamma   90.00
#
_symmetry.space_group_name_H-M   'P 1'
#
loop_
_entity.id
_entity.type
_entity.pdbx_description
1 polymer ?
#
loop_
_entity_poly.entity_id
_entity_poly.type
_entity_poly.pdbx_seq_one_letter_code
_entity_poly.pdbx_strand_id
1 'polypeptide(L)'
;MAERISVDEWRSVVASCDDLQMRSEPHVGMNPGTKLKITLPLGEADSEILVHEQWLPFLRFRRGALITEYDEDFDDPANPIRIVVARVAKQLDAVIGTDVDDDVLEW
;
A
#
# COMPACT_ATOMS: atom_id res chain seq x y z
N MET A 1 -20.79 4.98 2.17
CA MET A 1 -20.16 4.87 0.83
C MET A 1 -18.77 5.41 1.01
N ALA A 2 -17.72 4.62 0.77
CA ALA A 2 -16.35 5.14 0.85
C ALA A 2 -16.17 6.23 -0.22
N GLU A 3 -15.73 7.42 0.19
CA GLU A 3 -15.36 8.48 -0.74
C GLU A 3 -14.18 8.02 -1.59
N ARG A 4 -14.24 8.26 -2.90
CA ARG A 4 -13.18 7.84 -3.82
C ARG A 4 -12.01 8.80 -3.68
N ILE A 5 -10.85 8.29 -3.31
CA ILE A 5 -9.60 9.05 -3.22
C ILE A 5 -9.15 9.41 -4.64
N SER A 6 -8.82 10.68 -4.91
CA SER A 6 -8.20 11.05 -6.18
C SER A 6 -6.70 10.75 -6.21
N VAL A 7 -6.14 10.60 -7.41
CA VAL A 7 -4.69 10.39 -7.59
C VAL A 7 -3.87 11.55 -7.03
N ASP A 8 -4.33 12.79 -7.20
CA ASP A 8 -3.65 13.98 -6.70
C ASP A 8 -3.66 14.07 -5.16
N GLU A 9 -4.77 13.70 -4.51
CA GLU A 9 -4.84 13.59 -3.05
C GLU A 9 -3.85 12.56 -2.54
N TRP A 10 -3.83 11.37 -3.17
CA TRP A 10 -2.89 10.33 -2.81
C TRP A 10 -1.42 10.76 -3.00
N ARG A 11 -1.12 11.44 -4.12
CA ARG A 11 0.23 11.98 -4.38
C ARG A 11 0.66 13.01 -3.34
N SER A 12 -0.28 13.83 -2.88
CA SER A 12 -0.01 14.83 -1.84
C SER A 12 0.33 14.17 -0.51
N VAL A 13 -0.37 13.09 -0.14
CA VAL A 13 -0.07 12.31 1.08
C VAL A 13 1.31 11.67 1.00
N VAL A 14 1.64 11.01 -0.10
CA VAL A 14 2.96 10.37 -0.27
C VAL A 14 4.07 11.42 -0.23
N ALA A 15 3.91 12.56 -0.89
CA ALA A 15 4.89 13.64 -0.86
C ALA A 15 5.05 14.30 0.53
N SER A 16 4.09 14.11 1.44
CA SER A 16 4.14 14.63 2.82
C SER A 16 4.77 13.68 3.83
N CYS A 17 5.12 12.46 3.42
CA CYS A 17 5.63 11.40 4.28
C CYS A 17 7.05 10.99 3.82
N ASP A 18 8.08 11.20 4.65
CA ASP A 18 9.46 10.84 4.31
C ASP A 18 9.69 9.32 4.19
N ASP A 19 8.80 8.53 4.79
CA ASP A 19 8.79 7.06 4.78
C ASP A 19 7.95 6.50 3.63
N LEU A 20 7.41 7.34 2.74
CA LEU A 20 6.66 6.94 1.55
C LEU A 20 7.27 7.54 0.29
N GLN A 21 7.21 6.80 -0.82
CA GLN A 21 7.53 7.33 -2.13
C GLN A 21 6.64 6.72 -3.22
N MET A 22 6.52 7.42 -4.35
CA MET A 22 5.87 6.87 -5.52
C MET A 22 6.76 5.82 -6.15
N ARG A 23 6.20 4.65 -6.44
CA ARG A 23 6.93 3.62 -7.16
C ARG A 23 7.19 4.13 -8.57
N SER A 24 8.45 4.12 -9.00
CA SER A 24 8.86 4.54 -10.36
C SER A 24 9.12 3.36 -11.28
N GLU A 25 9.27 2.15 -10.74
CA GLU A 25 9.66 0.96 -11.47
C GLU A 25 8.72 -0.23 -11.21
N PRO A 26 8.57 -1.17 -12.15
CA PRO A 26 7.88 -2.43 -11.89
C PRO A 26 8.57 -3.18 -10.75
N HIS A 27 7.79 -3.70 -9.80
CA HIS A 27 8.35 -4.52 -8.73
C HIS A 27 8.54 -5.95 -9.23
N VAL A 28 9.70 -6.56 -8.98
CA VAL A 28 9.97 -7.95 -9.34
C VAL A 28 10.11 -8.77 -8.07
N GLY A 29 9.04 -9.45 -7.69
CA GLY A 29 9.04 -10.44 -6.63
C GLY A 29 9.55 -11.79 -7.14
N MET A 30 10.08 -12.61 -6.24
CA MET A 30 10.39 -14.01 -6.53
C MET A 30 9.38 -14.89 -5.80
N ASN A 31 8.65 -15.74 -6.53
CA ASN A 31 7.75 -16.68 -5.90
C ASN A 31 8.59 -17.74 -5.13
N PRO A 32 8.40 -17.90 -3.81
CA PRO A 32 9.22 -18.82 -3.02
C PRO A 32 9.00 -20.29 -3.40
N GLY A 33 7.80 -20.66 -3.86
CA GLY A 33 7.43 -22.02 -4.24
C GLY A 33 7.86 -22.41 -5.65
N THR A 34 7.68 -21.51 -6.64
CA THR A 34 7.99 -21.83 -8.04
C THR A 34 9.36 -21.32 -8.51
N LYS A 35 10.02 -20.48 -7.72
CA LYS A 35 11.26 -19.76 -8.08
C LYS A 35 11.15 -18.89 -9.34
N LEU A 36 9.93 -18.68 -9.84
CA LEU A 36 9.66 -17.79 -10.97
C LEU A 36 9.65 -16.33 -10.51
N LYS A 37 10.16 -15.46 -11.38
CA LYS A 37 10.05 -14.01 -11.20
C LYS A 37 8.63 -13.58 -11.51
N ILE A 38 7.96 -12.98 -10.53
CA ILE A 38 6.66 -12.34 -10.71
C ILE A 38 6.94 -10.85 -10.88
N THR A 39 6.66 -10.32 -12.06
CA THR A 39 6.74 -8.87 -12.30
C THR A 39 5.37 -8.26 -12.03
N LEU A 40 5.30 -7.43 -11.00
CA LEU A 40 4.15 -6.59 -10.68
C LEU A 40 4.27 -5.31 -11.51
N PRO A 41 3.39 -5.10 -12.50
CA PRO A 41 3.44 -3.93 -13.36
C PRO A 41 3.24 -2.65 -12.54
N LEU A 42 3.83 -1.55 -12.99
CA LEU A 42 3.65 -0.25 -12.35
C LEU A 42 2.20 0.25 -12.50
N GLY A 43 1.50 0.45 -11.38
CA GLY A 43 0.21 1.10 -11.35
C GLY A 43 0.29 2.62 -11.49
N GLU A 44 -0.86 3.27 -11.69
CA GLU A 44 -0.98 4.72 -11.96
C GLU A 44 -0.43 5.61 -10.82
N ALA A 45 -0.54 5.13 -9.59
CA ALA A 45 -0.01 5.78 -8.40
C ALA A 45 0.31 4.74 -7.31
N ASP A 46 1.03 3.69 -7.67
CA ASP A 46 1.54 2.73 -6.70
C ASP A 46 2.62 3.39 -5.83
N SER A 47 2.69 3.03 -4.55
CA SER A 47 3.68 3.55 -3.61
C SER A 47 4.57 2.47 -3.02
N GLU A 48 5.67 2.92 -2.43
CA GLU A 48 6.59 2.15 -1.61
C GLU A 48 6.70 2.77 -0.23
N ILE A 49 7.04 1.94 0.76
CA ILE A 49 7.25 2.31 2.15
C ILE A 49 8.69 1.97 2.56
N LEU A 50 9.32 2.83 3.36
CA LEU A 50 10.64 2.59 3.91
C LEU A 50 10.54 1.77 5.20
N VAL A 51 10.95 0.50 5.15
CA VAL A 51 11.00 -0.42 6.30
C VAL A 51 12.40 -0.98 6.41
N HIS A 52 13.03 -0.84 7.58
CA HIS A 52 14.42 -1.32 7.82
C HIS A 52 15.41 -0.88 6.73
N GLU A 53 15.36 0.39 6.32
CA GLU A 53 16.22 0.97 5.27
C GLU A 53 16.00 0.40 3.86
N GLN A 54 14.90 -0.34 3.65
CA GLN A 54 14.50 -0.89 2.36
C GLN A 54 13.16 -0.33 1.91
N TRP A 55 13.08 0.07 0.64
CA TRP A 55 11.83 0.44 0.00
C TRP A 55 11.08 -0.82 -0.42
N LEU A 56 9.91 -1.03 0.17
CA LEU A 56 9.06 -2.18 -0.09
C LEU A 56 7.74 -1.73 -0.75
N PRO A 57 7.14 -2.54 -1.63
CA PRO A 57 5.80 -2.27 -2.15
C PRO A 57 4.81 -2.08 -1.01
N PHE A 58 3.93 -1.08 -1.13
CA PHE A 58 2.99 -0.73 -0.08
C PHE A 58 1.55 -0.66 -0.60
N LEU A 59 1.06 0.54 -0.93
CA LEU A 59 -0.30 0.74 -1.39
C LEU A 59 -0.35 0.90 -2.90
N ARG A 60 -1.26 0.15 -3.52
CA ARG A 60 -1.57 0.23 -4.95
C ARG A 60 -2.83 1.06 -5.13
N PHE A 61 -2.77 2.04 -6.01
CA PHE A 61 -3.94 2.85 -6.34
C PHE A 61 -4.74 2.17 -7.45
N ARG A 62 -6.02 1.88 -7.18
CA ARG A 62 -6.92 1.24 -8.14
C ARG A 62 -8.32 1.83 -8.07
N ARG A 63 -8.72 2.53 -9.14
CA ARG A 63 -10.10 3.06 -9.33
C ARG A 63 -10.60 3.94 -8.15
N GLY A 64 -9.72 4.72 -7.54
CA GLY A 64 -10.06 5.60 -6.42
C GLY A 64 -10.03 4.92 -5.05
N ALA A 65 -9.42 3.74 -4.95
CA ALA A 65 -9.17 3.05 -3.70
C ALA A 65 -7.68 2.70 -3.58
N LEU A 66 -7.19 2.65 -2.34
CA LEU A 66 -5.86 2.16 -2.00
C LEU A 66 -5.98 0.71 -1.55
N ILE A 67 -5.17 -0.16 -2.14
CA ILE A 67 -5.18 -1.60 -1.91
C ILE A 67 -3.77 -2.03 -1.52
N THR A 68 -3.65 -2.75 -0.41
CA THR A 68 -2.40 -3.43 -0.02
C THR A 68 -2.54 -4.93 -0.24
N GLU A 69 -1.40 -5.60 -0.46
CA GLU A 69 -1.36 -7.05 -0.27
C GLU A 69 -1.67 -7.37 1.20
N TYR A 70 -2.38 -8.47 1.43
CA TYR A 70 -2.60 -8.97 2.78
C TYR A 70 -1.27 -9.48 3.34
N ASP A 71 -0.95 -9.04 4.53
CA ASP A 71 0.20 -9.50 5.30
C ASP A 71 -0.33 -10.14 6.60
N GLU A 72 0.12 -11.34 6.93
CA GLU A 72 -0.32 -12.06 8.13
C GLU A 72 0.04 -11.32 9.42
N ASP A 73 1.06 -10.46 9.37
CA ASP A 73 1.47 -9.64 10.49
C ASP A 73 0.62 -8.36 10.64
N PHE A 74 -0.43 -8.14 9.82
CA PHE A 74 -1.34 -6.99 10.01
C PHE A 74 -2.24 -7.10 11.24
N ASP A 75 -2.37 -8.30 11.81
CA ASP A 75 -2.99 -8.49 13.12
C ASP A 75 -2.11 -7.97 14.27
N ASP A 76 -0.79 -7.81 14.04
CA ASP A 76 0.12 -7.25 15.04
C ASP A 76 0.05 -5.71 15.03
N PRO A 77 -0.43 -5.07 16.11
CA PRO A 77 -0.51 -3.62 16.19
C PRO A 77 0.84 -2.90 16.15
N ALA A 78 1.94 -3.61 16.43
CA ALA A 78 3.30 -3.10 16.35
C ALA A 78 3.93 -3.24 14.95
N ASN A 79 3.23 -3.85 13.99
CA ASN A 79 3.73 -3.96 12.63
C ASN A 79 3.93 -2.56 12.02
N PRO A 80 5.15 -2.22 11.56
CA PRO A 80 5.45 -0.89 11.02
C PRO A 80 4.60 -0.56 9.79
N ILE A 81 4.28 -1.55 8.96
CA ILE A 81 3.43 -1.39 7.79
C ILE A 81 2.01 -1.05 8.25
N ARG A 82 1.44 -1.80 9.20
CA ARG A 82 0.11 -1.56 9.77
C ARG A 82 -0.03 -0.14 10.35
N ILE A 83 0.99 0.33 11.07
CA ILE A 83 1.03 1.69 11.64
C ILE A 83 0.93 2.75 10.53
N VAL A 84 1.66 2.56 9.43
CA VAL A 84 1.61 3.49 8.30
C VAL A 84 0.29 3.39 7.55
N VAL A 85 -0.30 2.20 7.40
CA VAL A 85 -1.64 2.05 6.79
C VAL A 85 -2.68 2.81 7.61
N ALA A 86 -2.72 2.62 8.93
CA ALA A 86 -3.64 3.33 9.82
C ALA A 86 -3.44 4.86 9.76
N ARG A 87 -2.18 5.32 9.67
CA ARG A 87 -1.85 6.75 9.51
C ARG A 87 -2.38 7.31 8.20
N VAL A 88 -2.19 6.58 7.08
CA VAL A 88 -2.67 6.99 5.75
C VAL A 88 -4.20 6.98 5.70
N ALA A 89 -4.85 5.93 6.22
CA ALA A 89 -6.30 5.84 6.34
C ALA A 89 -6.88 7.06 7.07
N LYS A 90 -6.28 7.42 8.22
CA LYS A 90 -6.67 8.60 9.00
C LYS A 90 -6.43 9.93 8.27
N GLN A 91 -5.32 10.07 7.54
CA GLN A 91 -5.03 11.30 6.79
C GLN A 91 -6.01 11.53 5.63
N LEU A 92 -6.48 10.45 5.02
CA LEU A 92 -7.40 10.49 3.88
C LEU A 92 -8.87 10.42 4.31
N ASP A 93 -9.15 10.28 5.61
CA ASP A 93 -10.48 9.92 6.14
C ASP A 93 -11.10 8.74 5.37
N ALA A 94 -10.26 7.78 4.99
CA ALA A 94 -10.58 6.76 4.02
C ALA A 94 -10.36 5.35 4.57
N VAL A 95 -11.06 4.41 3.97
CA VAL A 95 -10.92 2.99 4.25
C VAL A 95 -9.92 2.37 3.28
N ILE A 96 -8.93 1.65 3.81
CA ILE A 96 -7.96 0.88 3.00
C ILE A 96 -8.36 -0.59 3.04
N GLY A 97 -8.57 -1.17 1.87
CA GLY A 97 -8.93 -2.58 1.70
C GLY A 97 -7.71 -3.47 1.42
N THR A 98 -7.85 -4.77 1.66
CA THR A 98 -6.85 -5.78 1.28
C THR A 98 -7.26 -6.48 -0.01
N ASP A 99 -6.30 -7.07 -0.73
CA ASP A 99 -6.58 -7.78 -2.01
C ASP A 99 -7.24 -9.17 -1.79
N VAL A 100 -7.41 -9.62 -0.55
CA VAL A 100 -7.76 -11.02 -0.23
C VAL A 100 -9.23 -11.23 0.14
N ASP A 101 -9.96 -10.18 0.51
CA ASP A 101 -11.42 -10.24 0.70
C ASP A 101 -12.04 -8.84 0.52
N ASP A 102 -13.36 -8.76 0.28
CA ASP A 102 -14.16 -7.51 0.33
C ASP A 102 -14.20 -6.90 1.76
N ASP A 103 -13.43 -7.48 2.70
CA ASP A 103 -13.29 -7.01 4.07
C ASP A 103 -12.50 -5.69 4.12
N VAL A 104 -13.26 -4.69 4.54
CA VAL A 104 -12.78 -3.40 5.01
C VAL A 104 -12.07 -3.63 6.34
N LEU A 105 -10.75 -3.40 6.39
CA LEU A 105 -10.07 -3.33 7.67
C LEU A 105 -10.55 -2.07 8.42
N GLU A 106 -11.12 -2.26 9.60
CA GLU A 106 -11.45 -1.16 10.53
C GLU A 106 -10.16 -0.72 11.22
N TRP A 107 -9.61 0.43 10.80
CA TRP A 107 -8.34 1.00 11.25
C TRP A 107 -8.50 1.92 12.47
#